data_AF-A0A960IIA4-F1
#
_entry.id   AF-A0A960IIA4-F1
#
_cell.length_a   1.000
_cell.length_b   1.000
_cell.length_c   1.000
_cell.angle_alpha   90.00
_cell.angle_beta   90.00
_cell.angle_gamma   90.00
#
_symmetry.space_group_name_H-M   'P 1'
#
loop_
_entity.id
_entity.type
_entity.pdbx_description
1 polymer ?
#
loop_
_entity_poly.entity_id
_entity_poly.type
_entity_poly.pdbx_seq_one_letter_code
_entity_poly.pdbx_strand_id
1 'polypeptide(L)'
;LTQLMDGRAPSLFRHHSPDGANDEAGLMLVNLWIPLQQITQPLVLGDGRSIDRRRHQLRYGLATQSFLERDDDMVINDIWTFLHDPDQRWYLRSAMDHRSAYVFDTLSTPHGAAVLPGEDVAERCYRMLEAAESAVRDHDPNALRAAVADDVPEPGDDVPAALRAAIGTMVAVADEARDRPDKVCGPEAEAWLAASQAARAAVVRMSLEMRVVVSIDAD
;
A
#
# COMPACT_ATOMS: atom_id res chain seq x y z
N LEU A 1 -23.63 16.48 1.29
CA LEU A 1 -23.74 15.12 1.90
C LEU A 1 -24.21 15.29 3.35
N THR A 2 -25.31 14.64 3.77
CA THR A 2 -25.82 14.77 5.14
C THR A 2 -24.93 14.00 6.12
N GLN A 3 -24.43 14.64 7.16
CA GLN A 3 -23.71 13.96 8.24
C GLN A 3 -24.69 13.08 9.01
N LEU A 4 -24.68 11.77 8.76
CA LEU A 4 -25.71 10.83 9.27
C LEU A 4 -25.79 10.74 10.81
N MET A 5 -24.77 11.22 11.53
CA MET A 5 -24.66 11.09 12.99
C MET A 5 -24.67 12.42 13.75
N ASP A 6 -24.85 13.56 13.07
CA ASP A 6 -24.87 14.90 13.70
C ASP A 6 -23.68 15.15 14.66
N GLY A 7 -22.49 14.68 14.31
CA GLY A 7 -21.29 14.82 15.16
C GLY A 7 -21.24 13.91 16.39
N ARG A 8 -22.21 13.02 16.60
CA ARG A 8 -22.28 12.13 17.78
C ARG A 8 -21.38 10.90 17.71
N ALA A 9 -20.67 10.68 16.61
CA ALA A 9 -19.79 9.53 16.45
C ALA A 9 -18.81 9.32 17.64
N PRO A 10 -18.15 10.37 18.20
CA PRO A 10 -17.26 10.19 19.35
C PRO A 10 -17.94 9.69 20.63
N SER A 11 -19.22 9.98 20.85
CA SER A 11 -19.96 9.47 22.02
C SER A 11 -20.53 8.08 21.80
N LEU A 12 -20.70 7.65 20.55
CA LEU A 12 -21.28 6.35 20.21
C LEU A 12 -20.22 5.24 20.15
N PHE A 13 -19.01 5.56 19.70
CA PHE A 13 -17.97 4.56 19.46
C PHE A 13 -16.83 4.61 20.45
N ARG A 14 -16.33 3.41 20.78
CA ARG A 14 -15.04 3.24 21.41
C ARG A 14 -13.94 3.75 20.49
N HIS A 15 -13.06 4.59 21.04
CA HIS A 15 -11.95 5.18 20.29
C HIS A 15 -10.86 5.69 21.24
N HIS A 16 -9.64 5.77 20.71
CA HIS A 16 -8.54 6.50 21.33
C HIS A 16 -7.95 7.49 20.31
N SER A 17 -7.95 8.77 20.65
CA SER A 17 -7.45 9.88 19.82
C SER A 17 -6.51 10.79 20.62
N PRO A 18 -5.82 11.75 20.00
CA PRO A 18 -4.95 12.69 20.73
C PRO A 18 -5.71 13.56 21.73
N ASP A 19 -6.94 13.93 21.38
CA ASP A 19 -7.76 14.88 22.13
C ASP A 19 -8.71 14.19 23.13
N GLY A 20 -8.87 12.87 23.07
CA GLY A 20 -9.77 12.15 23.96
C GLY A 20 -9.88 10.65 23.68
N ALA A 21 -10.59 9.97 24.58
CA ALA A 21 -10.88 8.55 24.51
C ALA A 21 -12.32 8.29 25.01
N ASN A 22 -12.93 7.21 24.53
CA ASN A 22 -14.24 6.74 25.00
C ASN A 22 -14.20 5.23 25.24
N ASP A 23 -13.73 4.80 26.41
CA ASP A 23 -13.60 3.38 26.73
C ASP A 23 -14.90 2.71 27.16
N GLU A 24 -15.92 3.50 27.51
CA GLU A 24 -17.22 3.04 28.04
C GLU A 24 -18.25 2.78 26.95
N ALA A 25 -17.98 3.17 25.71
CA ALA A 25 -18.90 2.93 24.59
C ALA A 25 -19.02 1.44 24.28
N GLY A 26 -20.27 0.95 24.22
CA GLY A 26 -20.61 -0.42 23.85
C GLY A 26 -20.52 -0.73 22.35
N LEU A 27 -20.17 0.25 21.50
CA LEU A 27 -20.00 0.03 20.06
C LEU A 27 -18.55 0.25 19.64
N MET A 28 -18.06 -0.61 18.76
CA MET A 28 -16.72 -0.50 18.19
C MET A 28 -16.80 -0.57 16.66
N LEU A 29 -15.98 0.24 15.98
CA LEU A 29 -15.81 0.18 14.54
C LEU A 29 -14.61 -0.71 14.23
N VAL A 30 -14.87 -1.92 13.75
CA VAL A 30 -13.84 -2.91 13.44
C VAL A 30 -13.56 -2.94 11.95
N ASN A 31 -12.28 -2.97 11.60
CA ASN A 31 -11.85 -3.21 10.24
C ASN A 31 -11.51 -4.68 10.06
N LEU A 32 -12.07 -5.30 9.03
CA LEU A 32 -11.64 -6.57 8.48
C LEU A 32 -10.90 -6.27 7.18
N TRP A 33 -9.58 -6.45 7.21
CA TRP A 33 -8.70 -6.16 6.08
C TRP A 33 -8.12 -7.47 5.53
N ILE A 34 -8.41 -7.77 4.27
CA ILE A 34 -8.01 -9.01 3.60
C ILE A 34 -6.97 -8.67 2.50
N PRO A 35 -5.70 -9.07 2.63
CA PRO A 35 -4.72 -8.93 1.56
C PRO A 35 -5.07 -9.86 0.40
N LEU A 36 -5.10 -9.31 -0.80
CA LEU A 36 -5.09 -10.11 -2.03
C LEU A 36 -3.67 -10.19 -2.62
N GLN A 37 -2.91 -9.10 -2.51
CA GLN A 37 -1.50 -8.99 -2.87
C GLN A 37 -0.83 -7.94 -1.98
N GLN A 38 0.19 -8.33 -1.20
CA GLN A 38 0.84 -7.43 -0.23
C GLN A 38 2.35 -7.67 -0.14
N ILE A 39 3.04 -7.55 -1.27
CA ILE A 39 4.51 -7.58 -1.32
C ILE A 39 5.10 -6.18 -1.06
N THR A 40 4.42 -5.13 -1.52
CA THR A 40 4.75 -3.72 -1.32
C THR A 40 3.67 -3.04 -0.48
N GLN A 41 4.06 -1.95 0.18
CA GLN A 41 3.18 -1.09 0.98
C GLN A 41 2.26 -1.86 1.93
N PRO A 42 2.77 -2.82 2.71
CA PRO A 42 1.94 -3.64 3.58
C PRO A 42 1.18 -2.80 4.61
N LEU A 43 0.01 -3.30 5.01
CA LEU A 43 -0.65 -2.84 6.22
C LEU A 43 0.29 -3.06 7.40
N VAL A 44 0.62 -1.96 8.06
CA VAL A 44 1.32 -1.94 9.35
C VAL A 44 0.31 -1.65 10.45
N LEU A 45 0.47 -2.33 11.58
CA LEU A 45 -0.28 -2.11 12.81
C LEU A 45 0.69 -1.74 13.92
N GLY A 46 0.42 -0.63 14.61
CA GLY A 46 1.21 -0.16 15.74
C GLY A 46 0.72 -0.75 17.06
N ASP A 47 1.64 -1.03 17.98
CA ASP A 47 1.31 -1.29 19.38
C ASP A 47 0.81 0.01 20.02
N GLY A 48 -0.49 0.10 20.30
CA GLY A 48 -1.08 1.28 20.93
C GLY A 48 -0.41 1.68 22.25
N ARG A 49 0.23 0.74 22.96
CA ARG A 49 0.97 1.02 24.21
C ARG A 49 2.31 1.74 23.99
N SER A 50 2.84 1.68 22.77
CA SER A 50 4.07 2.38 22.37
C SER A 50 3.82 3.76 21.76
N ILE A 51 2.56 4.18 21.66
CA ILE A 51 2.16 5.40 20.96
C ILE A 51 1.67 6.45 21.97
N ASP A 52 2.45 7.51 22.14
CA ASP A 52 1.95 8.76 22.73
C ASP A 52 1.16 9.51 21.66
N ARG A 53 -0.17 9.41 21.70
CA ARG A 53 -1.02 10.01 20.66
C ARG A 53 -0.87 11.52 20.55
N ARG A 54 -0.67 12.23 21.66
CA ARG A 54 -0.55 13.69 21.65
C ARG A 54 0.75 14.15 20.99
N ARG A 55 1.82 13.38 21.17
CA ARG A 55 3.14 13.69 20.59
C ARG A 55 3.32 13.10 19.20
N HIS A 56 2.80 11.90 18.97
CA HIS A 56 3.08 11.11 17.79
C HIS A 56 2.01 11.25 16.71
N GLN A 57 0.76 11.59 17.04
CA GLN A 57 -0.32 11.63 16.05
C GLN A 57 -0.67 13.07 15.69
N LEU A 58 -0.38 13.46 14.46
CA LEU A 58 -0.63 14.80 13.94
C LEU A 58 -1.94 14.84 13.16
N ARG A 59 -2.85 15.73 13.56
CA ARG A 59 -4.01 16.12 12.74
C ARG A 59 -3.59 17.22 11.77
N TYR A 60 -3.93 17.06 10.50
CA TYR A 60 -3.78 18.12 9.52
C TYR A 60 -4.90 18.07 8.49
N GLY A 61 -5.23 19.24 7.97
CA GLY A 61 -6.24 19.39 6.93
C GLY A 61 -5.62 19.17 5.56
N LEU A 62 -6.14 18.21 4.79
CA LEU A 62 -5.80 18.05 3.40
C LEU A 62 -6.78 18.85 2.53
N ALA A 63 -6.25 19.79 1.76
CA ALA A 63 -7.04 20.56 0.80
C ALA A 63 -7.60 19.61 -0.26
N THR A 64 -8.92 19.61 -0.42
CA THR A 64 -9.65 18.68 -1.29
C THR A 64 -9.89 19.23 -2.70
N GLN A 65 -9.67 20.54 -2.89
CA GLN A 65 -10.07 21.29 -4.10
C GLN A 65 -9.34 20.90 -5.39
N SER A 66 -8.28 20.07 -5.34
CA SER A 66 -7.45 19.76 -6.52
C SER A 66 -7.74 18.41 -7.17
N PHE A 67 -8.03 17.35 -6.41
CA PHE A 67 -8.13 15.99 -6.97
C PHE A 67 -9.31 15.18 -6.45
N LEU A 68 -10.01 15.66 -5.41
CA LEU A 68 -11.25 15.07 -4.93
C LEU A 68 -12.35 16.04 -5.35
N GLU A 69 -13.00 15.79 -6.49
CA GLU A 69 -14.17 16.57 -6.96
C GLU A 69 -15.26 16.61 -5.86
N ARG A 70 -15.18 17.58 -4.95
CA ARG A 70 -16.02 17.70 -3.75
C ARG A 70 -16.56 19.12 -3.66
N ASP A 71 -17.79 19.24 -3.15
CA ASP A 71 -18.47 20.52 -2.94
C ASP A 71 -17.59 21.53 -2.17
N ASP A 72 -17.76 22.81 -2.50
CA ASP A 72 -17.01 23.95 -1.93
C ASP A 72 -17.10 24.04 -0.39
N ASP A 73 -18.10 23.41 0.22
CA ASP A 73 -18.27 23.34 1.68
C ASP A 73 -17.32 22.32 2.35
N MET A 74 -16.59 21.52 1.56
CA MET A 74 -15.69 20.46 2.05
C MET A 74 -14.22 20.71 1.71
N VAL A 75 -13.77 21.96 1.86
CA VAL A 75 -12.42 22.44 1.51
C VAL A 75 -11.29 21.64 2.19
N ILE A 76 -11.56 21.04 3.35
CA ILE A 76 -10.56 20.37 4.19
C ILE A 76 -11.05 18.99 4.61
N ASN A 77 -10.29 17.96 4.27
CA ASN A 77 -10.45 16.63 4.87
C ASN A 77 -9.52 16.52 6.08
N ASP A 78 -10.05 16.24 7.27
CA ASP A 78 -9.23 15.92 8.43
C ASP A 78 -8.49 14.60 8.17
N ILE A 79 -7.15 14.66 8.15
CA ILE A 79 -6.27 13.50 7.99
C ILE A 79 -5.35 13.43 9.21
N TRP A 80 -4.99 12.19 9.55
CA TRP A 80 -4.05 11.90 10.61
C TRP A 80 -2.81 11.23 10.03
N THR A 81 -1.63 11.58 10.56
CA THR A 81 -0.39 10.85 10.31
C THR A 81 0.32 10.58 11.63
N PHE A 82 1.16 9.54 11.66
CA PHE A 82 2.03 9.25 12.79
C PHE A 82 3.43 9.79 12.49
N LEU A 83 3.88 10.72 13.33
CA LEU A 83 5.25 11.20 13.38
C LEU A 83 6.14 10.08 13.91
N HIS A 84 7.30 9.88 13.28
CA HIS A 84 8.26 8.87 13.73
C HIS A 84 8.76 9.18 15.14
N ASP A 85 8.76 8.16 16.00
CA ASP A 85 9.43 8.17 17.30
C ASP A 85 10.08 6.78 17.51
N PRO A 86 11.34 6.70 17.99
CA PRO A 86 12.08 5.44 18.09
C PRO A 86 11.47 4.43 19.07
N ASP A 87 10.62 4.85 20.00
CA ASP A 87 9.98 3.95 20.96
C ASP A 87 8.74 3.26 20.36
N GLN A 88 8.29 3.69 19.18
CA GLN A 88 7.14 3.11 18.50
C GLN A 88 7.42 1.70 18.02
N ARG A 89 6.47 0.80 18.26
CA ARG A 89 6.54 -0.58 17.79
C ARG A 89 5.49 -0.79 16.72
N TRP A 90 5.95 -1.10 15.51
CA TRP A 90 5.12 -1.38 14.36
C TRP A 90 5.33 -2.83 13.91
N TYR A 91 4.24 -3.49 13.55
CA TYR A 91 4.25 -4.87 13.07
C TYR A 91 3.61 -4.93 11.70
N LEU A 92 4.18 -5.78 10.85
CA LEU A 92 3.62 -6.15 9.57
C LEU A 92 3.91 -7.61 9.29
N ARG A 93 3.17 -8.14 8.32
CA ARG A 93 3.50 -9.39 7.66
C ARG A 93 3.41 -9.16 6.16
N SER A 94 4.56 -9.20 5.48
CA SER A 94 4.62 -9.18 4.02
C SER A 94 4.10 -10.51 3.44
N ALA A 95 3.66 -10.49 2.18
CA ALA A 95 3.27 -11.69 1.42
C ALA A 95 2.14 -12.51 2.06
N MET A 96 1.15 -11.83 2.62
CA MET A 96 -0.11 -12.46 3.00
C MET A 96 -1.00 -12.66 1.77
N ASP A 97 -1.86 -13.67 1.82
CA ASP A 97 -2.88 -13.97 0.82
C ASP A 97 -4.30 -13.86 1.40
N HIS A 98 -5.29 -14.08 0.54
CA HIS A 98 -6.71 -13.95 0.84
C HIS A 98 -7.24 -14.93 1.92
N ARG A 99 -6.42 -15.86 2.41
CA ARG A 99 -6.81 -16.84 3.44
C ARG A 99 -6.65 -16.29 4.85
N SER A 100 -6.00 -15.14 4.99
CA SER A 100 -5.81 -14.44 6.27
C SER A 100 -6.43 -13.06 6.22
N ALA A 101 -6.79 -12.52 7.38
CA ALA A 101 -7.26 -11.15 7.49
C ALA A 101 -6.70 -10.51 8.76
N TYR A 102 -6.47 -9.21 8.72
CA TYR A 102 -6.31 -8.42 9.93
C TYR A 102 -7.69 -8.01 10.43
N VAL A 103 -7.92 -8.19 11.71
CA VAL A 103 -9.10 -7.70 12.42
C VAL A 103 -8.60 -6.74 13.49
N PHE A 104 -8.99 -5.48 13.42
CA PHE A 104 -8.52 -4.46 14.35
C PHE A 104 -9.56 -3.39 14.63
N ASP A 105 -9.50 -2.78 15.82
CA ASP A 105 -10.28 -1.59 16.16
C ASP A 105 -9.79 -0.43 15.28
N THR A 106 -10.65 0.03 14.38
CA THR A 106 -10.32 1.08 13.40
C THR A 106 -10.00 2.41 14.07
N LEU A 107 -10.69 2.72 15.18
CA LEU A 107 -10.63 4.04 15.79
C LEU A 107 -9.55 4.13 16.88
N SER A 108 -9.02 2.99 17.32
CA SER A 108 -7.97 2.96 18.35
C SER A 108 -6.67 2.33 17.86
N THR A 109 -6.66 1.42 16.89
CA THR A 109 -5.41 0.78 16.46
C THR A 109 -4.63 1.73 15.53
N PRO A 110 -3.40 2.14 15.86
CA PRO A 110 -2.53 2.84 14.92
C PRO A 110 -2.28 1.94 13.71
N HIS A 111 -2.58 2.41 12.51
CA HIS A 111 -2.43 1.60 11.30
C HIS A 111 -2.16 2.47 10.08
N GLY A 112 -1.57 1.88 9.05
CA GLY A 112 -1.26 2.58 7.81
C GLY A 112 -0.57 1.67 6.81
N ALA A 113 -0.02 2.27 5.77
CA ALA A 113 0.84 1.60 4.81
C ALA A 113 2.28 2.06 5.01
N ALA A 114 3.24 1.14 5.04
CA ALA A 114 4.65 1.49 5.16
C ALA A 114 5.42 1.15 3.88
N VAL A 115 6.37 2.01 3.52
CA VAL A 115 7.32 1.73 2.43
C VAL A 115 8.40 0.79 2.97
N LEU A 116 8.54 -0.39 2.34
CA LEU A 116 9.57 -1.35 2.70
C LEU A 116 10.92 -0.99 2.07
N PRO A 117 12.06 -1.39 2.70
CA PRO A 117 13.35 -1.37 2.02
C PRO A 117 13.28 -2.14 0.69
N GLY A 118 13.83 -1.55 -0.37
CA GLY A 118 13.84 -2.11 -1.72
C GLY A 118 12.61 -1.78 -2.59
N GLU A 119 11.60 -1.09 -2.07
CA GLU A 119 10.46 -0.63 -2.90
C GLU A 119 10.89 0.37 -3.98
N ASP A 120 11.94 1.14 -3.75
CA ASP A 120 12.55 2.02 -4.75
C ASP A 120 13.20 1.23 -5.91
N VAL A 121 13.84 0.09 -5.60
CA VAL A 121 14.38 -0.83 -6.61
C VAL A 121 13.24 -1.49 -7.39
N ALA A 122 12.18 -1.91 -6.70
CA ALA A 122 10.98 -2.48 -7.34
C ALA A 122 10.27 -1.45 -8.23
N GLU A 123 10.19 -0.18 -7.82
CA GLU A 123 9.61 0.91 -8.62
C GLU A 123 10.42 1.14 -9.91
N ARG A 124 11.76 1.12 -9.84
CA ARG A 124 12.61 1.19 -11.03
C ARG A 124 12.35 0.04 -11.99
N CYS A 125 12.30 -1.19 -11.49
CA CYS A 125 11.97 -2.36 -12.29
C CYS A 125 10.60 -2.25 -12.94
N TYR A 126 9.60 -1.82 -12.17
CA TYR A 126 8.23 -1.66 -12.64
C TYR A 126 8.17 -0.66 -13.80
N ARG A 127 8.80 0.51 -13.67
CA ARG A 127 8.83 1.54 -14.71
C ARG A 127 9.61 1.12 -15.95
N MET A 128 10.74 0.44 -15.76
CA MET A 128 11.53 -0.14 -16.84
C MET A 128 10.67 -1.11 -17.67
N LEU A 129 9.99 -2.05 -17.01
CA LEU A 129 9.10 -3.00 -17.67
C LEU A 129 7.90 -2.32 -18.31
N GLU A 130 7.31 -1.30 -17.69
CA GLU A 130 6.21 -0.52 -18.28
C GLU A 130 6.62 0.18 -19.59
N ALA A 131 7.81 0.79 -19.62
CA ALA A 131 8.37 1.40 -20.83
C ALA A 131 8.69 0.34 -21.90
N ALA A 132 9.29 -0.78 -21.50
CA ALA A 132 9.58 -1.90 -22.39
C ALA A 132 8.32 -2.50 -23.01
N GLU A 133 7.24 -2.65 -22.24
CA GLU A 133 5.93 -3.08 -22.75
C GLU A 133 5.37 -2.13 -23.81
N SER A 134 5.59 -0.81 -23.67
CA SER A 134 5.20 0.13 -24.73
C SER A 134 5.96 -0.16 -26.02
N ALA A 135 7.29 -0.31 -25.94
CA ALA A 135 8.13 -0.60 -27.10
C ALA A 135 7.79 -1.94 -27.79
N VAL A 136 7.43 -2.97 -27.00
CA VAL A 136 6.99 -4.26 -27.55
C VAL A 136 5.65 -4.13 -28.28
N ARG A 137 4.68 -3.38 -27.72
CA ARG A 137 3.39 -3.12 -28.40
C ARG A 137 3.56 -2.35 -29.70
N ASP A 138 4.56 -1.47 -29.75
CA ASP A 138 4.89 -0.68 -30.95
C ASP A 138 5.80 -1.44 -31.93
N HIS A 139 6.18 -2.69 -31.62
CA HIS A 139 7.12 -3.52 -32.39
C HIS A 139 8.45 -2.80 -32.67
N ASP A 140 8.98 -2.05 -31.70
CA ASP A 140 10.22 -1.28 -31.83
C ASP A 140 11.36 -1.87 -30.96
N PRO A 141 12.26 -2.68 -31.54
CA PRO A 141 13.40 -3.25 -30.84
C PRO A 141 14.41 -2.21 -30.34
N ASN A 142 14.49 -1.02 -30.95
CA ASN A 142 15.43 0.01 -30.53
C ASN A 142 14.90 0.75 -29.29
N ALA A 143 13.60 1.07 -29.29
CA ALA A 143 12.94 1.59 -28.08
C ALA A 143 13.00 0.57 -26.94
N LEU A 144 12.86 -0.72 -27.24
CA LEU A 144 12.99 -1.78 -26.23
C LEU A 144 14.39 -1.80 -25.62
N ARG A 145 15.45 -1.80 -26.45
CA ARG A 145 16.84 -1.74 -25.98
C ARG A 145 17.09 -0.52 -25.10
N ALA A 146 16.54 0.64 -25.47
CA ALA A 146 16.66 1.86 -24.68
C ALA A 146 15.93 1.75 -23.33
N ALA A 147 14.74 1.16 -23.30
CA ALA A 147 13.95 1.00 -22.08
C ALA A 147 14.64 0.12 -21.04
N VAL A 148 15.35 -0.94 -21.46
CA VAL A 148 16.05 -1.89 -20.56
C VAL A 148 17.57 -1.65 -20.48
N ALA A 149 18.05 -0.48 -20.92
CA ALA A 149 19.47 -0.15 -20.95
C ALA A 149 20.07 0.08 -19.56
N ASP A 150 19.28 0.65 -18.65
CA ASP A 150 19.75 0.99 -17.32
C ASP A 150 19.81 -0.25 -16.42
N ASP A 151 20.91 -0.36 -15.65
CA ASP A 151 21.06 -1.40 -14.66
C ASP A 151 20.18 -1.14 -13.44
N VAL A 152 19.57 -2.21 -12.95
CA VAL A 152 18.82 -2.20 -11.68
C VAL A 152 19.79 -2.47 -10.53
N PRO A 153 19.81 -1.64 -9.48
CA PRO A 153 20.64 -1.91 -8.30
C PRO A 153 20.26 -3.22 -7.62
N GLU A 154 21.27 -3.95 -7.14
CA GLU A 154 21.06 -5.14 -6.31
C GLU A 154 20.31 -4.78 -5.01
N PRO A 155 19.24 -5.50 -4.62
CA PRO A 155 18.52 -5.22 -3.39
C PRO A 155 19.38 -5.49 -2.14
N GLY A 156 19.43 -4.53 -1.21
CA GLY A 156 20.17 -4.66 0.06
C GLY A 156 19.66 -5.81 0.95
N ASP A 157 20.44 -6.22 1.95
CA ASP A 157 20.13 -7.40 2.79
C ASP A 157 18.85 -7.28 3.64
N ASP A 158 18.41 -6.05 3.89
CA ASP A 158 17.20 -5.72 4.67
C ASP A 158 15.89 -5.82 3.87
N VAL A 159 15.98 -6.04 2.55
CA VAL A 159 14.81 -6.23 1.68
C VAL A 159 14.09 -7.54 2.02
N PRO A 160 12.78 -7.50 2.34
CA PRO A 160 12.00 -8.70 2.65
C PRO A 160 12.05 -9.75 1.53
N ALA A 161 12.14 -11.03 1.90
CA ALA A 161 12.36 -12.13 0.95
C ALA A 161 11.35 -12.16 -0.22
N ALA A 162 10.07 -11.89 0.05
CA ALA A 162 9.05 -11.86 -1.01
C ALA A 162 9.24 -10.69 -1.99
N LEU A 163 9.64 -9.52 -1.50
CA LEU A 163 9.95 -8.37 -2.34
C LEU A 163 11.22 -8.61 -3.15
N ARG A 164 12.26 -9.18 -2.53
CA ARG A 164 13.48 -9.61 -3.24
C ARG A 164 13.16 -10.58 -4.39
N ALA A 165 12.31 -11.58 -4.13
CA ALA A 165 11.89 -12.53 -5.16
C ALA A 165 11.12 -11.84 -6.29
N ALA A 166 10.21 -10.91 -5.98
CA ALA A 166 9.47 -10.15 -6.99
C ALA A 166 10.40 -9.26 -7.85
N ILE A 167 11.38 -8.60 -7.23
CA ILE A 167 12.41 -7.84 -7.95
C ILE A 167 13.20 -8.77 -8.88
N GLY A 168 13.66 -9.93 -8.38
CA GLY A 168 14.38 -10.91 -9.20
C GLY A 168 13.58 -11.39 -10.41
N THR A 169 12.27 -11.61 -10.26
CA THR A 169 11.39 -11.94 -11.40
C THR A 169 11.33 -10.80 -12.41
N MET A 170 11.17 -9.55 -11.98
CA MET A 170 11.13 -8.40 -12.91
C MET A 170 12.46 -8.20 -13.64
N VAL A 171 13.59 -8.38 -12.95
CA VAL A 171 14.93 -8.33 -13.55
C VAL A 171 15.09 -9.42 -14.60
N ALA A 172 14.72 -10.67 -14.30
CA ALA A 172 14.81 -11.77 -15.25
C ALA A 172 13.98 -11.51 -16.53
N VAL A 173 12.77 -10.95 -16.40
CA VAL A 173 11.94 -10.57 -17.56
C VAL A 173 12.61 -9.46 -18.40
N ALA A 174 13.25 -8.50 -17.75
CA ALA A 174 13.98 -7.43 -18.43
C ALA A 174 15.25 -7.96 -19.13
N ASP A 175 15.96 -8.90 -18.51
CA ASP A 175 17.13 -9.55 -19.09
C ASP A 175 16.76 -10.30 -20.39
N GLU A 176 15.63 -10.99 -20.42
CA GLU A 176 15.13 -11.63 -21.65
C GLU A 176 14.91 -10.62 -22.79
N ALA A 177 14.36 -9.45 -22.48
CA ALA A 177 14.17 -8.36 -23.44
C ALA A 177 15.51 -7.77 -23.91
N ARG A 178 16.49 -7.68 -23.02
CA ARG A 178 17.83 -7.17 -23.32
C ARG A 178 18.59 -8.12 -24.25
N ASP A 179 18.50 -9.42 -23.99
CA ASP A 179 19.21 -10.46 -24.74
C ASP A 179 18.62 -10.71 -26.13
N ARG A 180 17.29 -10.62 -26.27
CA ARG A 180 16.57 -11.03 -27.49
C ARG A 180 15.52 -10.00 -27.95
N PRO A 181 15.87 -8.72 -28.11
CA PRO A 181 14.91 -7.65 -28.38
C PRO A 181 14.10 -7.87 -29.66
N ASP A 182 14.73 -8.38 -30.73
CA ASP A 182 14.03 -8.60 -32.01
C ASP A 182 13.01 -9.77 -31.92
N LYS A 183 13.25 -10.74 -31.04
CA LYS A 183 12.28 -11.83 -30.81
C LYS A 183 11.13 -11.37 -29.92
N VAL A 184 11.46 -10.63 -28.86
CA VAL A 184 10.51 -10.06 -27.91
C VAL A 184 9.59 -9.02 -28.56
N CYS A 185 10.09 -8.18 -29.48
CA CYS A 185 9.23 -7.29 -30.27
C CYS A 185 8.50 -8.00 -31.42
N GLY A 186 8.77 -9.27 -31.69
CA GLY A 186 8.22 -10.03 -32.81
C GLY A 186 7.48 -11.29 -32.34
N PRO A 187 7.96 -12.50 -32.70
CA PRO A 187 7.22 -13.73 -32.48
C PRO A 187 6.95 -14.07 -31.00
N GLU A 188 7.71 -13.51 -30.04
CA GLU A 188 7.56 -13.78 -28.60
C GLU A 188 6.80 -12.67 -27.85
N ALA A 189 6.30 -11.64 -28.56
CA ALA A 189 5.72 -10.43 -27.96
C ALA A 189 4.58 -10.72 -26.98
N GLU A 190 3.60 -11.53 -27.37
CA GLU A 190 2.44 -11.81 -26.52
C GLU A 190 2.85 -12.53 -25.23
N ALA A 191 3.72 -13.53 -25.33
CA ALA A 191 4.21 -14.29 -24.19
C ALA A 191 5.03 -13.42 -23.23
N TRP A 192 5.92 -12.59 -23.78
CA TRP A 192 6.74 -11.68 -22.98
C TRP A 192 5.89 -10.60 -22.31
N LEU A 193 4.92 -10.00 -23.01
CA LEU A 193 3.99 -9.02 -22.44
C LEU A 193 3.20 -9.61 -21.26
N ALA A 194 2.71 -10.85 -21.39
CA ALA A 194 2.02 -11.53 -20.31
C ALA A 194 2.93 -11.77 -19.09
N ALA A 195 4.19 -12.18 -19.32
CA ALA A 195 5.16 -12.37 -18.26
C ALA A 195 5.51 -11.05 -17.54
N SER A 196 5.74 -9.98 -18.30
CA SER A 196 6.01 -8.64 -17.77
C SER A 196 4.84 -8.12 -16.92
N GLN A 197 3.61 -8.23 -17.44
CA GLN A 197 2.41 -7.78 -16.71
C GLN A 197 2.21 -8.58 -15.43
N ALA A 198 2.43 -9.90 -15.45
CA ALA A 198 2.35 -10.74 -14.27
C ALA A 198 3.41 -10.36 -13.22
N ALA A 199 4.66 -10.11 -13.66
CA ALA A 199 5.75 -9.69 -12.77
C ALA A 199 5.46 -8.34 -12.12
N ARG A 200 4.96 -7.35 -12.88
CA ARG A 200 4.56 -6.03 -12.37
C ARG A 200 3.35 -6.13 -11.43
N ALA A 201 2.35 -6.94 -11.77
CA ALA A 201 1.15 -7.11 -10.94
C ALA A 201 1.48 -7.65 -9.54
N ALA A 202 2.56 -8.43 -9.38
CA ALA A 202 2.99 -8.94 -8.08
C ALA A 202 3.42 -7.83 -7.10
N VAL A 203 3.85 -6.66 -7.58
CA VAL A 203 4.21 -5.51 -6.72
C VAL A 203 3.10 -4.47 -6.62
N VAL A 204 1.92 -4.73 -7.18
CA VAL A 204 0.74 -3.89 -7.02
C VAL A 204 -0.05 -4.38 -5.82
N ARG A 205 -0.13 -3.55 -4.78
CA ARG A 205 -0.90 -3.88 -3.58
C ARG A 205 -2.39 -3.95 -3.89
N MET A 206 -3.02 -5.05 -3.47
CA MET A 206 -4.47 -5.24 -3.57
C MET A 206 -5.03 -5.79 -2.27
N SER A 207 -6.18 -5.26 -1.84
CA SER A 207 -6.85 -5.66 -0.61
C SER A 207 -8.35 -5.42 -0.67
N LEU A 208 -9.09 -6.17 0.14
CA LEU A 208 -10.47 -5.89 0.47
C LEU A 208 -10.52 -5.30 1.89
N GLU A 209 -11.22 -4.18 2.03
CA GLU A 209 -11.44 -3.54 3.33
C GLU A 209 -12.95 -3.55 3.63
N MET A 210 -13.31 -4.08 4.80
CA MET A 210 -14.68 -4.12 5.26
C MET A 210 -14.77 -3.50 6.65
N ARG A 211 -15.63 -2.50 6.82
CA ARG A 211 -15.86 -1.84 8.11
C ARG A 211 -17.16 -2.35 8.71
N VAL A 212 -17.08 -2.84 9.94
CA VAL A 212 -18.19 -3.47 10.65
C VAL A 212 -18.39 -2.75 11.98
N VAL A 213 -19.64 -2.44 12.31
CA VAL A 213 -20.00 -1.98 13.66
C VAL A 213 -20.33 -3.21 14.48
N VAL A 214 -19.65 -3.37 15.61
CA VAL A 214 -19.87 -4.48 16.55
C VAL A 214 -20.31 -3.93 17.90
N SER A 215 -21.19 -4.67 18.57
CA SER A 215 -21.50 -4.45 19.99
C SER A 215 -20.46 -5.18 20.83
N ILE A 216 -19.94 -4.51 21.86
CA ILE A 216 -19.05 -5.08 22.86
C ILE A 216 -19.76 -5.03 24.21
N ASP A 217 -19.98 -6.21 24.80
CA ASP A 217 -20.53 -6.31 26.15
C ASP A 217 -19.39 -6.10 27.17
N ALA A 218 -19.68 -5.36 28.23
CA ALA A 218 -18.78 -5.28 29.38
C ALA A 218 -18.99 -6.51 30.25
N ASP A 219 -18.07 -7.47 30.19
CA ASP A 219 -17.96 -8.54 31.19
C ASP A 219 -17.46 -7.99 32.54
#